data_AF-A0A8J5W1D2-F1
#
_entry.id   AF-A0A8J5W1D2-F1
#
_cell.length_a   1.000
_cell.length_b   1.000
_cell.length_c   1.000
_cell.angle_alpha   90.00
_cell.angle_beta   90.00
_cell.angle_gamma   90.00
#
_symmetry.space_group_name_H-M   'P 1'
#
loop_
_entity.id
_entity.type
_entity.pdbx_description
1 polymer ?
#
loop_
_entity_poly.entity_id
_entity_poly.type
_entity_poly.pdbx_seq_one_letter_code
_entity_poly.pdbx_strand_id
1 'polypeptide(L)'
;MWKLKVAKGGGEWLQSTNGFLGRAVWEFDPDHGTPEDRAHVERLRREFTDHRLRRREAADLLMRMQFAKQNMRQYGRLPPMEQLGEKEQVTEEIAMASLRRALDEFSSLQADDGHWPGDFSGVMFVMPGLIFALYVTGSLDAVLSSEHRREICRYIYNHQAIILSFYGLI
;
A
#
# COMPACT_ATOMS: atom_id res chain seq x y z
N MET A 1 -10.55 -0.04 -10.48
CA MET A 1 -9.25 -0.08 -9.78
C MET A 1 -9.36 0.65 -8.45
N TRP A 2 -8.60 0.21 -7.45
CA TRP A 2 -8.40 0.95 -6.20
C TRP A 2 -7.71 2.30 -6.43
N LYS A 3 -8.16 3.34 -5.74
CA LYS A 3 -7.59 4.69 -5.76
C LYS A 3 -7.40 5.16 -4.33
N LEU A 4 -6.22 5.68 -4.02
CA LEU A 4 -5.98 6.30 -2.72
C LEU A 4 -6.57 7.71 -2.70
N LYS A 5 -7.47 7.99 -1.75
CA LYS A 5 -7.98 9.32 -1.43
C LYS A 5 -7.25 9.82 -0.18
N VAL A 6 -6.59 10.97 -0.31
CA VAL A 6 -5.88 11.65 0.77
C VAL A 6 -6.62 12.93 1.16
N ALA A 7 -6.63 13.25 2.46
CA ALA A 7 -7.23 14.46 3.02
C ALA A 7 -8.71 14.67 2.64
N LYS A 8 -9.42 13.57 2.35
CA LYS A 8 -10.84 13.59 1.98
C LYS A 8 -11.68 12.91 3.06
N GLY A 9 -12.85 13.48 3.28
CA GLY A 9 -13.83 13.00 4.26
C GLY A 9 -15.13 13.78 4.14
N GLY A 10 -15.92 13.75 5.21
CA GLY A 10 -17.25 14.35 5.27
C GLY A 10 -18.38 13.32 5.29
N GLY A 11 -19.59 13.80 5.54
CA GLY A 11 -20.77 12.99 5.83
C GLY A 11 -21.24 13.18 7.27
N GLU A 12 -22.43 12.67 7.59
CA GLU A 12 -23.05 12.85 8.91
C GLU A 12 -22.21 12.25 10.05
N TRP A 13 -21.46 11.17 9.77
CA TRP A 13 -20.76 10.36 10.75
C TRP A 13 -19.23 10.54 10.74
N LEU A 14 -18.69 11.41 9.90
CA LEU A 14 -17.24 11.61 9.74
C LEU A 14 -16.88 13.09 9.91
N GLN A 15 -16.43 13.44 11.11
CA GLN A 15 -16.02 14.79 11.50
C GLN A 15 -14.50 14.90 11.67
N SER A 16 -13.95 16.11 11.56
CA SER A 16 -12.54 16.38 11.75
C SER A 16 -12.30 17.79 12.28
N THR A 17 -11.30 17.94 13.15
CA THR A 17 -10.81 19.22 13.66
C THR A 17 -9.66 19.81 12.82
N ASN A 18 -9.08 19.03 11.91
CA ASN A 18 -7.93 19.40 11.09
C ASN A 18 -8.20 19.31 9.59
N GLY A 19 -9.47 19.27 9.16
CA GLY A 19 -9.82 19.18 7.74
C GLY A 19 -9.40 17.86 7.08
N PHE A 20 -9.32 16.77 7.85
CA PHE A 20 -8.92 15.43 7.42
C PHE A 20 -7.45 15.27 6.98
N LEU A 21 -6.57 16.23 7.28
CA LEU A 21 -5.13 16.10 6.98
C LEU A 21 -4.55 14.81 7.58
N GLY A 22 -3.76 14.09 6.79
CA GLY A 22 -3.16 12.79 7.15
C GLY A 22 -4.10 11.58 6.95
N ARG A 23 -5.36 11.80 6.58
CA ARG A 23 -6.31 10.72 6.34
C ARG A 23 -6.07 10.08 4.98
N ALA A 24 -5.95 8.75 4.94
CA ALA A 24 -5.87 7.97 3.72
C ALA A 24 -7.01 6.92 3.65
N VAL A 25 -7.64 6.77 2.48
CA VAL A 25 -8.69 5.78 2.20
C VAL A 25 -8.51 5.17 0.83
N TRP A 26 -8.60 3.85 0.75
CA TRP A 26 -8.75 3.15 -0.51
C TRP A 26 -10.21 3.10 -0.93
N GLU A 27 -10.51 3.61 -2.13
CA GLU A 27 -11.83 3.49 -2.76
C GLU A 27 -11.70 2.73 -4.07
N PHE A 28 -12.64 1.84 -4.36
CA PHE A 28 -12.68 1.16 -5.65
C PHE A 28 -13.54 1.95 -6.64
N ASP A 29 -12.95 2.25 -7.80
CA ASP A 29 -13.62 2.91 -8.91
C ASP A 29 -13.41 2.05 -10.18
N PRO A 30 -14.45 1.43 -10.76
CA PRO A 30 -14.31 0.53 -11.91
C PRO A 30 -13.69 1.20 -13.13
N ASP A 31 -13.91 2.50 -13.31
CA ASP A 31 -13.48 3.29 -14.46
C ASP A 31 -12.10 3.93 -14.25
N HIS A 32 -11.54 3.82 -13.04
CA HIS A 32 -10.22 4.36 -12.73
C HIS A 32 -9.07 3.57 -13.36
N GLY A 33 -8.03 4.32 -13.75
CA GLY A 33 -6.79 3.82 -14.34
C GLY A 33 -6.90 3.49 -15.83
N THR A 34 -5.77 3.44 -16.53
CA THR A 34 -5.73 2.94 -17.91
C THR A 34 -5.76 1.40 -17.92
N PRO A 35 -6.01 0.75 -19.07
CA PRO A 35 -5.86 -0.71 -19.19
C PRO A 35 -4.48 -1.22 -18.73
N GLU A 36 -3.41 -0.46 -19.00
CA GLU A 36 -2.05 -0.77 -18.59
C GLU A 36 -1.88 -0.68 -17.07
N ASP A 37 -2.46 0.34 -16.44
CA ASP A 37 -2.49 0.46 -14.98
C ASP A 37 -3.20 -0.76 -14.39
N ARG A 38 -4.37 -1.12 -14.91
CA ARG A 38 -5.15 -2.28 -14.42
C ARG A 38 -4.38 -3.58 -14.56
N ALA A 39 -3.72 -3.78 -15.70
CA ALA A 39 -2.84 -4.92 -15.91
C ALA A 39 -1.64 -4.92 -14.94
N HIS A 40 -1.10 -3.75 -14.59
CA HIS A 40 -0.04 -3.62 -13.59
C HIS A 40 -0.52 -4.05 -12.20
N VAL A 41 -1.69 -3.60 -11.77
CA VAL A 41 -2.28 -4.02 -10.49
C VAL A 41 -2.50 -5.54 -10.44
N GLU A 42 -2.96 -6.17 -11.52
CA GLU A 42 -3.09 -7.63 -11.56
C GLU A 42 -1.74 -8.36 -11.51
N ARG A 43 -0.68 -7.79 -12.09
CA ARG A 43 0.68 -8.33 -11.93
C ARG A 43 1.13 -8.24 -10.48
N LEU A 44 0.97 -7.09 -9.83
CA LEU A 44 1.33 -6.92 -8.41
C LEU A 44 0.58 -7.91 -7.51
N ARG A 45 -0.72 -8.14 -7.76
CA ARG A 45 -1.53 -9.13 -7.03
C ARG A 45 -1.00 -10.56 -7.18
N ARG A 46 -0.61 -10.93 -8.41
CA ARG A 46 -0.01 -12.24 -8.69
C ARG A 46 1.34 -12.40 -8.02
N GLU A 47 2.24 -11.43 -8.19
CA GLU A 47 3.56 -11.44 -7.56
C GLU A 47 3.46 -11.54 -6.04
N PHE A 48 2.55 -10.80 -5.41
CA PHE A 48 2.31 -10.89 -3.98
C PHE A 48 1.89 -12.30 -3.56
N THR A 49 1.04 -12.96 -4.36
CA THR A 49 0.59 -14.34 -4.12
C THR A 49 1.72 -15.35 -4.33
N ASP A 50 2.51 -15.20 -5.39
CA ASP A 50 3.62 -16.10 -5.74
C ASP A 50 4.75 -16.04 -4.71
N HIS A 51 4.98 -14.85 -4.13
CA HIS A 51 6.03 -14.61 -3.15
C HIS A 51 5.57 -14.68 -1.70
N ARG A 52 4.29 -14.97 -1.43
CA ARG A 52 3.66 -14.89 -0.10
C ARG A 52 4.39 -15.61 1.05
N LEU A 53 5.16 -16.66 0.75
CA LEU A 53 5.94 -17.42 1.73
C LEU A 53 7.35 -16.86 1.97
N ARG A 54 7.89 -16.11 1.00
CA ARG A 54 9.22 -15.49 1.06
C ARG A 54 9.15 -14.03 1.52
N ARG A 55 8.10 -13.32 1.13
CA ARG A 55 7.81 -11.93 1.45
C ARG A 55 6.34 -11.85 1.84
N ARG A 56 6.09 -11.52 3.11
CA ARG A 56 4.74 -11.44 3.66
C ARG A 56 4.19 -10.03 3.54
N GLU A 57 5.06 -9.04 3.53
CA GLU A 57 4.74 -7.63 3.37
C GLU A 57 4.19 -7.32 1.98
N ALA A 58 3.13 -6.52 1.93
CA ALA A 58 2.58 -6.01 0.67
C ALA A 58 3.46 -4.90 0.04
N ALA A 59 4.40 -4.36 0.82
CA ALA A 59 5.39 -3.34 0.45
C ALA A 59 4.81 -2.04 -0.17
N ASP A 60 3.53 -1.75 0.09
CA ASP A 60 2.82 -0.59 -0.45
C ASP A 60 2.89 -0.46 -1.97
N LEU A 61 3.06 -1.56 -2.71
CA LEU A 61 3.37 -1.52 -4.15
C LEU A 61 2.30 -0.79 -4.96
N LEU A 62 1.03 -0.94 -4.59
CA LEU A 62 -0.07 -0.24 -5.23
C LEU A 62 -0.05 1.27 -4.96
N MET A 63 0.24 1.68 -3.71
CA MET A 63 0.38 3.09 -3.35
C MET A 63 1.57 3.70 -4.09
N ARG A 64 2.75 3.05 -4.03
CA ARG A 64 3.97 3.47 -4.72
C ARG A 64 3.74 3.62 -6.22
N MET A 65 3.02 2.69 -6.86
CA MET A 65 2.66 2.78 -8.28
C MET A 65 1.85 4.07 -8.58
N GLN A 66 0.86 4.41 -7.75
CA GLN A 66 0.03 5.60 -7.96
C GLN A 66 0.81 6.89 -7.73
N PHE A 67 1.58 6.95 -6.66
CA PHE A 67 2.34 8.14 -6.27
C PHE A 67 3.52 8.39 -7.20
N ALA A 68 4.24 7.34 -7.59
CA ALA A 68 5.28 7.45 -8.60
C ALA A 68 4.73 8.07 -9.90
N LYS A 69 3.52 7.68 -10.33
CA LYS A 69 2.88 8.24 -11.54
C LYS A 69 2.43 9.69 -11.36
N GLN A 70 1.86 10.03 -10.20
CA GLN A 70 1.37 11.38 -9.90
C GLN A 70 2.52 12.38 -9.73
N ASN A 71 3.53 11.99 -8.96
CA ASN A 71 4.65 12.83 -8.55
C ASN A 71 5.83 12.77 -9.53
N MET A 72 5.79 11.91 -10.58
CA MET A 72 6.82 11.85 -11.64
C MET A 72 7.07 13.22 -12.30
N ARG A 73 6.05 14.08 -12.39
CA ARG A 73 6.19 15.43 -12.95
C ARG A 73 7.06 16.34 -12.09
N GLN A 74 7.08 16.11 -10.78
CA GLN A 74 7.76 16.97 -9.81
C GLN A 74 9.18 16.48 -9.51
N TYR A 75 9.39 15.16 -9.43
CA TYR A 75 10.68 14.57 -9.04
C TYR A 75 11.45 13.90 -10.20
N GLY A 76 10.86 13.83 -11.40
CA GLY A 76 11.49 13.24 -12.57
C GLY A 76 11.70 11.72 -12.48
N ARG A 77 12.47 11.16 -13.42
CA ARG A 77 12.88 9.75 -13.37
C ARG A 77 14.22 9.65 -12.65
N LEU A 78 14.27 8.89 -11.56
CA LEU A 78 15.52 8.62 -10.88
C LEU A 78 16.49 7.86 -11.79
N PRO A 79 17.78 8.22 -11.83
CA PRO A 79 18.78 7.46 -12.56
C PRO A 79 18.92 6.04 -11.97
N PRO A 80 19.27 5.04 -12.79
CA PRO A 80 19.53 3.67 -12.34
C PRO A 80 20.55 3.63 -11.20
N MET A 81 20.35 2.73 -10.24
CA MET A 81 21.35 2.49 -9.19
C MET A 81 22.43 1.58 -9.76
N GLU A 82 23.68 2.06 -9.78
CA GLU A 82 24.82 1.16 -9.93
C GLU A 82 25.04 0.47 -8.58
N GLN A 83 24.88 -0.85 -8.55
CA GLN A 83 25.21 -1.63 -7.36
C GLN A 83 26.71 -1.68 -7.22
N LEU A 84 27.22 -1.29 -6.06
CA LEU A 84 28.64 -1.42 -5.75
C LEU A 84 29.01 -2.91 -5.72
N GLY A 85 30.15 -3.25 -6.30
CA GLY A 85 30.74 -4.57 -6.13
C GLY A 85 31.15 -4.82 -4.68
N GLU A 86 31.18 -6.08 -4.23
CA GLU A 86 31.51 -6.46 -2.84
C GLU A 86 32.85 -5.90 -2.30
N LYS A 87 33.75 -5.44 -3.20
CA LYS A 87 35.09 -4.94 -2.88
C LYS A 87 35.30 -3.45 -3.20
N GLU A 88 34.27 -2.76 -3.68
CA GLU A 88 34.37 -1.33 -3.97
C GLU A 88 34.30 -0.52 -2.68
N GLN A 89 35.18 0.49 -2.56
CA GLN A 89 35.18 1.38 -1.41
C GLN A 89 34.00 2.35 -1.51
N VAL A 90 33.26 2.50 -0.42
CA VAL A 90 32.22 3.53 -0.29
C VAL A 90 32.93 4.87 -0.10
N THR A 91 32.98 5.68 -1.16
CA THR A 91 33.47 7.06 -1.08
C THR A 91 32.36 8.00 -0.60
N GLU A 92 32.73 9.22 -0.19
CA GLU A 92 31.77 10.24 0.22
C GLU A 92 30.82 10.60 -0.94
N GLU A 93 31.31 10.67 -2.16
CA GLU A 93 30.50 10.96 -3.35
C GLU A 93 29.44 9.88 -3.60
N ILE A 94 29.83 8.61 -3.46
CA ILE A 94 28.92 7.46 -3.60
C ILE A 94 27.86 7.49 -2.51
N ALA A 95 28.25 7.76 -1.26
CA ALA A 95 27.32 7.89 -0.14
C ALA A 95 26.34 9.05 -0.36
N MET A 96 26.84 10.22 -0.77
CA MET A 96 26.02 11.41 -1.03
C MET A 96 25.09 11.22 -2.22
N ALA A 97 25.54 10.56 -3.29
CA ALA A 97 24.69 10.23 -4.43
C ALA A 97 23.57 9.25 -4.03
N SER A 98 23.89 8.25 -3.21
CA SER A 98 22.93 7.28 -2.70
C SER A 98 21.89 7.93 -1.78
N LEU A 99 22.32 8.81 -0.87
CA LEU A 99 21.44 9.55 0.02
C LEU A 99 20.49 10.46 -0.75
N ARG A 100 20.99 11.24 -1.72
CA ARG A 100 20.14 12.09 -2.57
C ARG A 100 19.07 11.27 -3.28
N ARG A 101 19.44 10.13 -3.88
CA ARG A 101 18.48 9.24 -4.54
C ARG A 101 17.44 8.67 -3.58
N ALA A 102 17.85 8.27 -2.38
CA ALA A 102 16.93 7.77 -1.36
C ALA A 102 15.95 8.86 -0.90
N LEU A 103 16.42 10.10 -0.72
CA LEU A 103 15.58 11.24 -0.38
C LEU A 103 14.62 11.59 -1.51
N ASP A 104 15.09 11.62 -2.76
CA ASP A 104 14.24 11.90 -3.92
C ASP A 104 13.15 10.82 -4.08
N GLU A 105 13.50 9.54 -3.92
CA GLU A 105 12.53 8.43 -3.93
C GLU A 105 11.51 8.58 -2.80
N PHE A 106 11.97 8.85 -1.58
CA PHE A 106 11.09 9.02 -0.43
C PHE A 106 10.17 10.24 -0.58
N SER A 107 10.69 11.38 -1.06
CA SER A 107 9.91 12.57 -1.37
C SER A 107 8.87 12.33 -2.46
N SER A 108 9.15 11.47 -3.44
CA SER A 108 8.17 11.11 -4.48
C SER A 108 6.95 10.36 -3.93
N LEU A 109 7.00 9.84 -2.71
CA LEU A 109 5.89 9.18 -2.03
C LEU A 109 5.07 10.11 -1.13
N GLN A 110 5.44 11.40 -1.03
CA GLN A 110 4.70 12.37 -0.23
C GLN A 110 3.34 12.67 -0.88
N ALA A 111 2.28 12.75 -0.07
CA ALA A 111 0.94 13.13 -0.52
C ALA A 111 0.75 14.64 -0.56
N ASP A 112 -0.29 15.07 -1.28
CA ASP A 112 -0.60 16.48 -1.53
C ASP A 112 -0.81 17.31 -0.24
N ASP A 113 -1.23 16.67 0.84
CA ASP A 113 -1.40 17.29 2.17
C ASP A 113 -0.14 17.24 3.05
N GLY A 114 0.97 16.74 2.50
CA GLY A 114 2.29 16.69 3.11
C GLY A 114 2.61 15.44 3.92
N HIS A 115 1.66 14.51 4.15
CA HIS A 115 1.94 13.27 4.87
C HIS A 115 2.50 12.17 3.95
N TRP A 116 3.09 11.13 4.53
CA TRP A 116 3.50 9.92 3.81
C TRP A 116 2.51 8.80 4.10
N PRO A 117 1.66 8.41 3.13
CA PRO A 117 0.80 7.26 3.31
C PRO A 117 1.66 5.99 3.34
N GLY A 118 1.27 5.05 4.19
CA GLY A 118 1.95 3.76 4.29
C GLY A 118 1.05 2.75 4.96
N ASP A 119 1.27 1.48 4.61
CA ASP A 119 0.62 0.37 5.26
C ASP A 119 1.18 0.20 6.68
N PHE A 120 0.28 0.18 7.65
CA PHE A 120 0.60 -0.18 9.04
C PHE A 120 -0.04 -1.53 9.35
N SER A 121 0.33 -2.53 8.56
CA SER A 121 -0.07 -3.92 8.74
C SER A 121 0.85 -4.66 9.71
N GLY A 122 0.49 -5.90 10.04
CA GLY A 122 1.25 -6.77 10.93
C GLY A 122 0.44 -7.33 12.09
N VAL A 123 -0.65 -6.65 12.48
CA VAL A 123 -1.55 -7.12 13.55
C VAL A 123 -2.74 -7.87 12.93
N MET A 124 -2.61 -9.19 12.77
CA MET A 124 -3.56 -10.02 12.02
C MET A 124 -4.96 -10.15 12.66
N PHE A 125 -5.15 -9.75 13.92
CA PHE A 125 -6.45 -9.85 14.60
C PHE A 125 -7.38 -8.64 14.40
N VAL A 126 -6.88 -7.52 13.88
CA VAL A 126 -7.71 -6.31 13.66
C VAL A 126 -8.79 -6.57 12.61
N MET A 127 -8.42 -7.21 11.50
CA MET A 127 -9.35 -7.50 10.40
C MET A 127 -10.50 -8.44 10.81
N PRO A 128 -10.24 -9.60 11.47
CA PRO A 128 -11.30 -10.42 12.04
C PRO A 128 -12.22 -9.64 12.99
N GLY A 129 -11.66 -8.83 13.90
CA GLY A 129 -12.44 -8.02 14.85
C GLY A 129 -13.41 -7.06 14.15
N LEU A 130 -12.93 -6.37 13.11
CA LEU A 130 -13.77 -5.50 12.28
C LEU A 130 -14.88 -6.30 11.58
N ILE A 131 -14.57 -7.44 10.98
CA ILE A 131 -15.55 -8.28 10.27
C ILE A 131 -16.65 -8.76 11.22
N PHE A 132 -16.29 -9.23 12.41
CA PHE A 132 -17.28 -9.66 13.42
C PHE A 132 -18.16 -8.51 13.88
N ALA A 133 -17.57 -7.34 14.17
CA ALA A 133 -18.33 -6.15 14.56
C ALA A 133 -19.34 -5.74 13.48
N LEU A 134 -18.91 -5.70 12.22
CA LEU A 134 -19.78 -5.36 11.08
C LEU A 134 -20.88 -6.40 10.84
N TYR A 135 -20.58 -7.69 11.04
CA TYR A 135 -21.56 -8.76 10.93
C TYR A 135 -22.63 -8.66 12.01
N VAL A 136 -22.23 -8.52 13.28
CA VAL A 136 -23.16 -8.40 14.42
C VAL A 136 -24.05 -7.16 14.31
N THR A 137 -23.50 -6.06 13.78
CA THR A 137 -24.24 -4.81 13.57
C THR A 137 -25.03 -4.76 12.27
N GLY A 138 -25.04 -5.83 11.47
CA GLY A 138 -25.76 -5.88 10.18
C GLY A 138 -25.27 -4.87 9.15
N SER A 139 -24.05 -4.35 9.29
CA SER A 139 -23.49 -3.25 8.50
C SER A 139 -22.43 -3.70 7.48
N LEU A 140 -22.27 -5.01 7.31
CA LEU A 140 -21.21 -5.60 6.48
C LEU A 140 -21.32 -5.21 5.00
N ASP A 141 -22.50 -5.25 4.40
CA ASP A 141 -22.73 -4.82 3.01
C ASP A 141 -22.67 -3.30 2.81
N ALA A 142 -22.96 -2.53 3.85
CA ALA A 142 -22.87 -1.07 3.82
C ALA A 142 -21.42 -0.57 3.83
N VAL A 143 -20.54 -1.25 4.58
CA VAL A 143 -19.14 -0.82 4.77
C VAL A 143 -18.19 -1.54 3.81
N LEU A 144 -18.36 -2.85 3.60
CA LEU A 144 -17.45 -3.67 2.79
C LEU A 144 -18.12 -4.11 1.49
N SER A 145 -17.82 -3.38 0.42
CA SER A 145 -18.20 -3.78 -0.94
C SER A 145 -17.61 -5.15 -1.33
N SER A 146 -18.12 -5.73 -2.43
CA SER A 146 -17.57 -6.96 -3.01
C SER A 146 -16.06 -6.87 -3.25
N GLU A 147 -15.57 -5.70 -3.67
CA GLU A 147 -14.16 -5.43 -3.92
C GLU A 147 -13.33 -5.49 -2.64
N HIS A 148 -13.80 -4.86 -1.56
CA HIS A 148 -13.15 -4.96 -0.27
C HIS A 148 -13.05 -6.43 0.16
N ARG A 149 -14.13 -7.20 0.06
CA ARG A 149 -14.12 -8.63 0.42
C ARG A 149 -13.09 -9.42 -0.38
N ARG A 150 -12.99 -9.16 -1.70
CA ARG A 150 -12.00 -9.82 -2.55
C ARG A 150 -10.56 -9.52 -2.11
N GLU A 151 -10.25 -8.27 -1.76
CA GLU A 151 -8.92 -7.90 -1.24
C GLU A 151 -8.66 -8.48 0.16
N ILE A 152 -9.65 -8.45 1.04
CA ILE A 152 -9.55 -9.01 2.39
C ILE A 152 -9.26 -10.51 2.31
N CYS A 153 -10.01 -11.24 1.49
CA CYS A 153 -9.75 -12.65 1.26
C CYS A 153 -8.35 -12.89 0.69
N ARG A 154 -7.93 -12.12 -0.33
CA ARG A 154 -6.59 -12.23 -0.90
C ARG A 154 -5.50 -11.99 0.16
N TYR A 155 -5.65 -10.95 0.98
CA TYR A 155 -4.73 -10.63 2.06
C TYR A 155 -4.64 -11.80 3.05
N ILE A 156 -5.78 -12.32 3.52
CA ILE A 156 -5.82 -13.46 4.46
C ILE A 156 -5.15 -14.69 3.84
N TYR A 157 -5.49 -15.06 2.60
CA TYR A 157 -4.90 -16.23 1.94
C TYR A 157 -3.40 -16.09 1.69
N ASN A 158 -2.92 -14.87 1.43
CA ASN A 158 -1.49 -14.63 1.27
C ASN A 158 -0.73 -14.70 2.60
N HIS A 159 -1.37 -14.35 3.71
CA HIS A 159 -0.74 -14.40 5.03
C HIS A 159 -0.91 -15.73 5.76
N GLN A 160 -1.77 -16.63 5.26
CA GLN A 160 -1.85 -18.00 5.76
C GLN A 160 -0.50 -18.68 5.55
N ALA A 161 0.18 -18.97 6.65
CA ALA A 161 1.32 -19.87 6.62
C ALA A 161 0.82 -21.26 6.17
N ILE A 162 1.63 -21.96 5.36
CA ILE A 162 1.43 -23.41 5.16
C ILE A 162 1.81 -24.07 6.47
N ILE A 163 0.89 -24.06 7.41
CA ILE A 163 0.96 -24.85 8.62
C ILE A 163 0.33 -26.19 8.24
N LEU A 164 1.16 -27.17 7.91
CA LEU A 164 0.82 -28.55 8.23
C LEU A 164 0.61 -28.57 9.74
N SER A 165 -0.65 -28.44 10.17
CA SER A 165 -1.15 -28.63 11.54
C SER A 165 -0.27 -28.05 12.67
N PHE A 166 -0.71 -26.94 13.26
CA PHE A 166 -0.89 -26.74 14.70
C PHE A 166 -1.15 -25.25 14.97
N TYR A 167 -2.18 -25.01 15.77
CA TYR A 167 -2.61 -23.72 16.28
C TYR A 167 -1.43 -22.90 16.82
N GLY A 168 -1.19 -21.73 16.22
CA GLY A 168 -0.28 -20.72 16.73
C GLY A 168 -0.83 -19.34 16.42
N LEU A 169 -1.26 -18.63 17.47
CA LEU A 169 -1.45 -17.18 17.40
C LEU A 169 -0.11 -16.54 17.02
N ILE A 170 -0.06 -15.93 15.84
CA ILE A 170 0.87 -14.85 15.51
C ILE A 170 0.08 -13.81 14.73
#